data_AF-A0A6F8YX64-F1
#
_entry.id   AF-A0A6F8YX64-F1
#
_cell.length_a   1.000
_cell.length_b   1.000
_cell.length_c   1.000
_cell.angle_alpha   90.00
_cell.angle_beta   90.00
_cell.angle_gamma   90.00
#
_symmetry.space_group_name_H-M   'P 1'
#
loop_
_entity.id
_entity.type
_entity.pdbx_description
1 polymer ?
#
loop_
_entity_poly.entity_id
_entity_poly.type
_entity_poly.pdbx_seq_one_letter_code
_entity_poly.pdbx_strand_id
1 'polypeptide(L)'
;MGPYGTGGLVVQSWTDTNSSAWQRFDQQVSRFGRPTAVWVQICVFAQNGATYDEVRRLIANARQHAAPGATVYISGQPLYDAGQTCTLAGANGPQLTDSLARQAAADASQNVVYPGVFRLRNGEVADGCHANTAGQQSLGRQAQGYWG
;
A
#
# COMPACT_ATOMS: atom_id res chain seq x y z
N MET A 1 -4.72 13.41 -6.48
CA MET A 1 -3.64 12.41 -6.37
C MET A 1 -2.61 12.90 -5.35
N GLY A 2 -1.97 11.99 -4.61
CA GLY A 2 -0.93 12.36 -3.64
C GLY A 2 0.27 13.05 -4.30
N PRO A 3 1.08 13.80 -3.53
CA PRO A 3 2.10 14.71 -4.07
C PRO A 3 3.22 14.03 -4.86
N TYR A 4 3.38 12.70 -4.71
CA TYR A 4 4.49 11.92 -5.26
C TYR A 4 4.17 11.15 -6.55
N GLY A 5 2.91 11.15 -7.01
CA GLY A 5 2.54 10.56 -8.31
C GLY A 5 2.70 9.04 -8.44
N THR A 6 2.88 8.32 -7.33
CA THR A 6 3.10 6.86 -7.29
C THR A 6 1.83 6.02 -7.09
N GLY A 7 0.65 6.64 -7.14
CA GLY A 7 -0.64 5.97 -6.92
C GLY A 7 -1.24 5.31 -8.16
N GLY A 8 -2.33 4.55 -7.95
CA GLY A 8 -3.15 3.95 -9.01
C GLY A 8 -2.58 2.67 -9.62
N LEU A 9 -1.74 1.94 -8.87
CA LEU A 9 -1.05 0.74 -9.33
C LEU A 9 -1.29 -0.43 -8.38
N VAL A 10 -1.30 -1.64 -8.91
CA VAL A 10 -1.48 -2.90 -8.16
C VAL A 10 -0.13 -3.57 -7.90
N VAL A 11 -0.09 -4.58 -7.02
CA VAL A 11 1.16 -5.28 -6.63
C VAL A 11 2.02 -5.65 -7.83
N GLN A 12 1.43 -6.21 -8.89
CA GLN A 12 2.13 -6.66 -10.09
C GLN A 12 2.89 -5.53 -10.82
N SER A 13 2.46 -4.28 -10.69
CA SER A 13 3.18 -3.14 -11.27
C SER A 13 4.54 -2.88 -10.61
N TRP A 14 4.80 -3.47 -9.44
CA TRP A 14 5.98 -3.21 -8.61
C TRP A 14 6.93 -4.41 -8.49
N THR A 15 6.63 -5.54 -9.13
CA THR A 15 7.41 -6.79 -9.00
C THR A 15 8.65 -6.85 -9.89
N ASP A 16 8.69 -6.05 -10.96
CA ASP A 16 9.89 -5.78 -11.75
C ASP A 16 10.55 -4.51 -11.24
N THR A 17 11.81 -4.58 -10.82
CA THR A 17 12.60 -3.44 -10.30
C THR A 17 12.78 -2.31 -11.34
N ASN A 18 12.65 -2.61 -12.63
CA ASN A 18 12.77 -1.61 -13.70
C ASN A 18 11.42 -1.08 -14.21
N SER A 19 10.32 -1.41 -13.54
CA SER A 19 8.97 -1.06 -14.00
C SER A 19 8.74 0.46 -14.04
N SER A 20 7.74 0.87 -14.83
CA SER A 20 7.29 2.27 -14.84
C SER A 20 6.82 2.78 -13.47
N ALA A 21 6.44 1.89 -12.56
CA ALA A 21 6.10 2.25 -11.18
C ALA A 21 7.32 2.72 -10.40
N TRP A 22 8.42 1.96 -10.46
CA TRP A 22 9.68 2.34 -9.83
C TRP A 22 10.33 3.54 -10.50
N GLN A 23 10.19 3.70 -11.82
CA GLN A 23 10.61 4.93 -12.49
C GLN A 23 9.92 6.19 -11.93
N ARG A 24 8.62 6.10 -11.60
CA ARG A 24 7.90 7.21 -10.93
C ARG A 24 8.41 7.46 -9.51
N PHE A 25 8.76 6.40 -8.78
CA PHE A 25 9.37 6.51 -7.46
C PHE A 25 10.76 7.17 -7.55
N ASP A 26 11.58 6.76 -8.50
CA ASP A 26 12.93 7.28 -8.72
C ASP A 26 12.93 8.75 -9.16
N GLN A 27 11.88 9.21 -9.85
CA GLN A 27 11.67 10.64 -10.10
C GLN A 27 11.49 11.45 -8.80
N GLN A 28 10.91 10.84 -7.75
CA GLN A 28 10.82 11.50 -6.44
C GLN A 28 12.15 11.42 -5.70
N VAL A 29 12.86 10.28 -5.81
CA VAL A 29 14.20 10.13 -5.23
C VAL A 29 15.18 11.16 -5.81
N SER A 30 15.13 11.43 -7.11
CA SER A 30 16.01 12.44 -7.73
C SER A 30 15.70 13.86 -7.27
N ARG A 31 14.45 14.13 -6.88
CA ARG A 31 14.00 15.45 -6.42
C ARG A 31 14.17 15.68 -4.91
N PHE A 32 13.96 14.64 -4.10
CA PHE A 32 13.87 14.74 -2.64
C PHE A 32 14.91 13.92 -1.89
N GLY A 33 15.73 13.14 -2.60
CA GLY A 33 16.67 12.19 -2.01
C GLY A 33 16.03 10.82 -1.75
N ARG A 34 16.89 9.83 -1.48
CA ARG A 34 16.44 8.47 -1.14
C ARG A 34 15.76 8.47 0.23
N PRO A 35 14.51 7.96 0.34
CA PRO A 35 13.80 7.96 1.60
C PRO A 35 14.38 6.93 2.57
N THR A 36 14.44 7.29 3.86
CA THR A 36 14.79 6.37 4.97
C THR A 36 13.57 5.60 5.49
N ALA A 37 12.38 5.94 5.02
CA ALA A 37 11.13 5.25 5.32
C ALA A 37 10.26 5.16 4.06
N VAL A 38 9.76 3.97 3.75
CA VAL A 38 8.85 3.73 2.62
C VAL A 38 7.57 3.08 3.13
N TRP A 39 6.42 3.62 2.73
CA TRP A 39 5.12 3.00 2.98
C TRP A 39 4.62 2.32 1.71
N VAL A 40 4.33 1.03 1.80
CA VAL A 40 3.71 0.23 0.75
C VAL A 40 2.25 -0.04 1.12
N GLN A 41 1.31 0.42 0.28
CA GLN A 41 -0.08 0.00 0.34
C GLN A 41 -0.36 -1.02 -0.77
N ILE A 42 -0.60 -2.28 -0.38
CA ILE A 42 -0.91 -3.38 -1.29
C ILE A 42 -2.31 -3.15 -1.87
N CYS A 43 -2.43 -3.06 -3.19
CA CYS A 43 -3.70 -2.96 -3.91
C CYS A 43 -3.79 -4.03 -5.01
N VAL A 44 -4.99 -4.51 -5.32
CA VAL A 44 -5.23 -5.56 -6.33
C VAL A 44 -6.43 -5.26 -7.21
N PHE A 45 -6.49 -5.90 -8.38
CA PHE A 45 -7.72 -6.03 -9.14
C PHE A 45 -8.36 -7.39 -8.90
N ALA A 46 -9.69 -7.44 -8.89
CA ALA A 46 -10.48 -8.63 -8.54
C ALA A 46 -10.09 -9.87 -9.36
N GLN A 47 -9.82 -9.68 -10.65
CA GLN A 47 -9.52 -10.76 -11.58
C GLN A 47 -8.08 -11.32 -11.43
N ASN A 48 -7.17 -10.58 -10.79
CA ASN A 48 -5.77 -10.97 -10.65
C ASN A 48 -5.43 -11.40 -9.22
N GLY A 49 -5.98 -10.71 -8.21
CA GLY A 49 -5.53 -10.84 -6.83
C GLY A 49 -4.05 -10.48 -6.64
N ALA A 50 -3.42 -11.11 -5.66
CA ALA A 50 -1.99 -11.07 -5.43
C ALA A 50 -1.54 -12.32 -4.65
N THR A 51 -0.28 -12.68 -4.81
CA THR A 51 0.42 -13.75 -4.10
C THR A 51 1.43 -13.17 -3.12
N TYR A 52 1.80 -13.97 -2.12
CA TYR A 52 2.84 -13.57 -1.18
C TYR A 52 4.20 -13.37 -1.86
N ASP A 53 4.50 -14.15 -2.89
CA ASP A 53 5.75 -14.01 -3.67
C ASP A 53 5.86 -12.67 -4.38
N GLU A 54 4.76 -12.16 -4.93
CA GLU A 54 4.74 -10.82 -5.52
C GLU A 54 4.95 -9.74 -4.46
N VAL A 55 4.40 -9.92 -3.25
CA VAL A 55 4.61 -9.01 -2.12
C VAL A 55 6.07 -9.02 -1.66
N ARG A 56 6.72 -10.19 -1.57
CA ARG A 56 8.15 -10.30 -1.26
C ARG A 56 9.01 -9.56 -2.29
N ARG A 57 8.71 -9.72 -3.58
CA ARG A 57 9.42 -9.00 -4.66
C ARG A 57 9.22 -7.49 -4.56
N LEU A 58 7.99 -7.05 -4.30
CA LEU A 58 7.69 -5.63 -4.10
C LEU A 58 8.53 -5.07 -2.94
N ILE A 59 8.56 -5.73 -1.78
CA ILE A 59 9.35 -5.30 -0.62
C ILE A 59 10.85 -5.26 -0.95
N ALA A 60 11.36 -6.28 -1.63
CA ALA A 60 12.76 -6.33 -2.03
C ALA A 60 13.11 -5.16 -2.97
N ASN A 61 12.26 -4.86 -3.95
CA ASN A 61 12.45 -3.73 -4.85
C ASN A 61 12.36 -2.40 -4.10
N ALA A 62 11.40 -2.22 -3.18
CA ALA A 62 11.31 -1.02 -2.34
C ALA A 62 12.63 -0.71 -1.61
N ARG A 63 13.34 -1.74 -1.12
CA ARG A 63 14.65 -1.59 -0.48
C ARG A 63 15.76 -1.21 -1.45
N GLN A 64 15.69 -1.65 -2.71
CA GLN A 64 16.67 -1.27 -3.74
C GLN A 64 16.56 0.22 -4.12
N HIS A 65 15.33 0.75 -4.15
CA HIS A 65 15.08 2.15 -4.51
C HIS A 65 15.19 3.13 -3.34
N ALA A 66 15.06 2.64 -2.10
CA ALA A 66 15.18 3.46 -0.88
C ALA A 66 16.63 3.65 -0.41
N ALA A 67 16.81 4.39 0.69
CA ALA A 67 18.10 4.51 1.34
C ALA A 67 18.52 3.16 1.96
N PRO A 68 19.83 2.85 2.06
CA PRO A 68 20.30 1.69 2.81
C PRO A 68 19.76 1.70 4.24
N GLY A 69 19.20 0.57 4.68
CA GLY A 69 18.60 0.45 6.02
C GLY A 69 17.22 1.09 6.16
N ALA A 70 16.57 1.54 5.08
CA ALA A 70 15.25 2.14 5.16
C ALA A 70 14.22 1.23 5.82
N THR A 71 13.37 1.81 6.66
CA THR A 71 12.21 1.14 7.24
C THR A 71 11.13 1.00 6.18
N VAL A 72 10.58 -0.21 6.05
CA VAL A 72 9.46 -0.47 5.14
C VAL A 72 8.21 -0.74 5.98
N TYR A 73 7.23 0.14 5.86
CA TYR A 73 5.88 -0.07 6.37
C TYR A 73 5.04 -0.71 5.28
N ILE A 74 4.20 -1.67 5.66
CA ILE A 74 3.32 -2.35 4.72
C ILE A 74 1.90 -2.43 5.26
N SER A 75 0.93 -2.09 4.44
CA SER A 75 -0.50 -2.21 4.74
C SER A 75 -1.25 -2.81 3.55
N GLY A 76 -2.41 -3.42 3.82
CA GLY A 76 -3.39 -3.69 2.76
C GLY A 76 -4.05 -2.39 2.27
N GLN A 77 -4.84 -2.49 1.20
CA GLN A 77 -5.79 -1.43 0.87
C GLN A 77 -6.84 -1.33 1.99
N PRO A 78 -7.49 -0.17 2.19
CA PRO A 78 -8.45 -0.02 3.28
C PRO A 78 -9.56 -1.08 3.22
N LEU A 79 -9.92 -1.59 4.39
CA LEU A 79 -11.20 -2.29 4.58
C LEU A 79 -12.35 -1.28 4.57
N TYR A 80 -13.56 -1.80 4.41
CA TYR A 80 -14.78 -1.00 4.38
C TYR A 80 -15.77 -1.50 5.41
N ASP A 81 -16.66 -0.62 5.85
CA ASP A 81 -17.81 -1.00 6.67
C ASP A 81 -18.77 -1.93 5.90
N ALA A 82 -19.61 -2.64 6.65
CA ALA A 82 -20.55 -3.60 6.07
C ALA A 82 -21.44 -2.93 5.02
N GLY A 83 -21.62 -3.61 3.88
CA GLY A 83 -22.38 -3.09 2.74
C GLY A 83 -21.55 -2.33 1.70
N GLN A 84 -20.27 -2.07 1.95
CA GLN A 84 -19.36 -1.40 1.04
C GLN A 84 -18.17 -2.32 0.71
N THR A 85 -17.69 -2.31 -0.53
CA THR A 85 -16.39 -2.90 -0.92
C THR A 85 -15.79 -2.11 -2.08
N CYS A 86 -14.48 -2.24 -2.29
CA CYS A 86 -13.82 -1.70 -3.47
C CYS A 86 -14.23 -2.52 -4.70
N THR A 87 -14.99 -1.90 -5.61
CA THR A 87 -15.47 -2.56 -6.84
C THR A 87 -14.33 -3.07 -7.72
N LEU A 88 -13.19 -2.37 -7.75
CA LEU A 88 -12.02 -2.75 -8.53
C LEU A 88 -11.31 -4.00 -8.00
N ALA A 89 -11.28 -4.17 -6.67
CA ALA A 89 -10.59 -5.26 -6.00
C ALA A 89 -11.49 -6.48 -5.75
N GLY A 90 -12.80 -6.31 -5.91
CA GLY A 90 -13.79 -7.34 -5.65
C GLY A 90 -14.02 -7.57 -4.15
N ALA A 91 -14.98 -8.45 -3.84
CA ALA A 91 -15.48 -8.65 -2.47
C ALA A 91 -14.40 -8.99 -1.44
N ASN A 92 -13.37 -9.75 -1.84
CA ASN A 92 -12.31 -10.26 -0.97
C ASN A 92 -10.96 -9.56 -1.15
N GLY A 93 -10.84 -8.63 -2.10
CA GLY A 93 -9.58 -7.94 -2.39
C GLY A 93 -9.00 -7.21 -1.16
N PRO A 94 -9.78 -6.39 -0.43
CA PRO A 94 -9.30 -5.73 0.78
C PRO A 94 -8.74 -6.70 1.82
N GLN A 95 -9.48 -7.77 2.13
CA GLN A 95 -9.10 -8.78 3.11
C GLN A 95 -7.86 -9.56 2.68
N LEU A 96 -7.75 -9.89 1.40
CA LEU A 96 -6.57 -10.53 0.82
C LEU A 96 -5.33 -9.64 0.99
N THR A 97 -5.41 -8.36 0.65
CA THR A 97 -4.23 -7.48 0.78
C THR A 97 -3.82 -7.25 2.24
N ASP A 98 -4.78 -7.16 3.17
CA ASP A 98 -4.48 -7.06 4.60
C ASP A 98 -3.83 -8.34 5.14
N SER A 99 -4.33 -9.52 4.72
CA SER A 99 -3.74 -10.79 5.14
C SER A 99 -2.31 -10.96 4.60
N LEU A 100 -2.04 -10.53 3.36
CA LEU A 100 -0.69 -10.52 2.79
C LEU A 100 0.24 -9.54 3.51
N ALA A 101 -0.24 -8.35 3.89
CA ALA A 101 0.56 -7.40 4.68
C ALA A 101 0.90 -7.95 6.07
N ARG A 102 -0.05 -8.59 6.75
CA ARG A 102 0.18 -9.29 8.01
C ARG A 102 1.17 -10.44 7.85
N GLN A 103 1.03 -11.24 6.80
CA GLN A 103 1.94 -12.33 6.49
C GLN A 103 3.37 -11.80 6.29
N ALA A 104 3.54 -10.70 5.56
CA ALA A 104 4.85 -10.07 5.37
C ALA A 104 5.48 -9.59 6.67
N ALA A 105 4.69 -9.01 7.58
CA ALA A 105 5.20 -8.58 8.88
C ALA A 105 5.47 -9.75 9.86
N ALA A 106 4.77 -10.87 9.72
CA ALA A 106 5.02 -12.08 10.50
C ALA A 106 6.28 -12.84 10.02
N ASP A 107 6.68 -12.64 8.76
CA ASP A 107 7.90 -13.20 8.19
C ASP A 107 9.11 -12.33 8.56
N ALA A 108 9.87 -12.77 9.56
CA ALA A 108 11.06 -12.08 10.05
C ALA A 108 12.11 -11.82 8.95
N SER A 109 12.13 -12.60 7.86
CA SER A 109 13.04 -12.37 6.74
C SER A 109 12.70 -11.11 5.94
N GLN A 110 11.46 -10.65 5.97
CA GLN A 110 11.05 -9.44 5.26
C GLN A 110 11.42 -8.17 6.03
N ASN A 111 11.51 -8.23 7.36
CA ASN A 111 11.85 -7.10 8.25
C ASN A 111 11.02 -5.83 7.95
N VAL A 112 9.70 -6.00 7.82
CA VAL A 112 8.75 -4.91 7.54
C VAL A 112 7.87 -4.65 8.76
N VAL A 113 7.29 -3.46 8.81
CA VAL A 113 6.40 -3.03 9.89
C VAL A 113 4.97 -3.00 9.39
N TYR A 114 4.05 -3.72 10.05
CA TYR A 114 2.62 -3.63 9.78
C TYR A 114 1.97 -2.65 10.77
N PRO A 115 1.54 -1.46 10.33
CA PRO A 115 1.01 -0.42 11.21
C PRO A 115 -0.45 -0.67 11.64
N GLY A 116 -1.07 -1.75 11.15
CA GLY A 116 -2.45 -2.11 11.46
C GLY A 116 -3.39 -1.97 10.26
N VAL A 117 -4.66 -2.23 10.53
CA VAL A 117 -5.74 -2.18 9.54
C VAL A 117 -6.18 -0.74 9.35
N PHE A 118 -6.31 -0.34 8.09
CA PHE A 118 -6.97 0.90 7.71
C PHE A 118 -8.41 0.62 7.29
N ARG A 119 -9.32 1.53 7.65
CA ARG A 119 -10.74 1.38 7.35
C ARG A 119 -11.35 2.68 6.85
N LEU A 120 -12.08 2.61 5.75
CA LEU A 120 -12.98 3.65 5.28
C LEU A 120 -14.39 3.36 5.76
N ARG A 121 -15.01 4.35 6.40
CA ARG A 121 -16.38 4.27 6.91
C ARG A 121 -17.41 4.62 5.85
N ASN A 122 -18.68 4.34 6.13
CA ASN A 122 -19.78 4.80 5.29
C ASN A 122 -19.74 6.33 5.10
N GLY A 123 -19.86 6.79 3.85
CA GLY A 123 -19.73 8.20 3.50
C GLY A 123 -18.30 8.72 3.35
N GLU A 124 -17.26 7.88 3.51
CA GLU A 124 -15.86 8.25 3.33
C GLU A 124 -15.28 7.83 1.96
N VAL A 125 -16.10 7.22 1.09
CA VAL A 125 -15.71 6.72 -0.24
C VAL A 125 -16.27 7.62 -1.35
N ALA A 126 -15.49 7.89 -2.38
CA ALA A 126 -15.83 8.79 -3.49
C ALA A 126 -16.44 8.07 -4.70
N ASP A 127 -15.83 6.97 -5.12
CA ASP A 127 -16.08 6.34 -6.43
C ASP A 127 -16.24 4.80 -6.32
N GLY A 128 -16.67 4.34 -5.14
CA GLY A 128 -16.82 2.92 -4.84
C GLY A 128 -15.51 2.22 -4.46
N CYS A 129 -14.36 2.91 -4.45
CA CYS A 129 -13.12 2.34 -3.91
C CYS A 129 -12.25 3.39 -3.18
N HIS A 130 -12.08 4.57 -3.75
CA HIS A 130 -11.13 5.54 -3.22
C HIS A 130 -11.75 6.44 -2.14
N ALA A 131 -10.91 6.85 -1.19
CA ALA A 131 -11.30 7.79 -0.14
C ALA A 131 -11.67 9.16 -0.72
N ASN A 132 -12.83 9.70 -0.32
CA ASN A 132 -13.15 11.12 -0.51
C ASN A 132 -12.36 12.00 0.49
N THR A 133 -12.60 13.30 0.50
CA THR A 133 -11.90 14.23 1.42
C THR A 133 -12.04 13.84 2.89
N ALA A 134 -13.22 13.44 3.34
CA ALA A 134 -13.44 12.99 4.71
C ALA A 134 -12.70 11.68 5.00
N GLY A 135 -12.72 10.73 4.06
CA GLY A 135 -11.97 9.48 4.14
C GLY A 135 -10.47 9.68 4.20
N GLN A 136 -9.91 10.60 3.41
CA GLN A 136 -8.47 10.92 3.46
C GLN A 136 -8.07 11.45 4.84
N GLN A 137 -8.88 12.32 5.45
CA GLN A 137 -8.64 12.79 6.81
C GLN A 137 -8.78 11.64 7.83
N SER A 138 -9.75 10.74 7.64
CA SER A 138 -9.96 9.58 8.50
C SER A 138 -8.77 8.62 8.47
N LEU A 139 -8.29 8.26 7.28
CA LEU A 139 -7.09 7.44 7.09
C LEU A 139 -5.85 8.12 7.64
N GLY A 140 -5.72 9.45 7.48
CA GLY A 140 -4.64 10.23 8.07
C GLY A 140 -4.62 10.14 9.59
N ARG A 141 -5.77 10.27 10.26
CA ARG A 141 -5.88 10.08 11.72
C ARG A 141 -5.56 8.66 12.16
N GLN A 142 -5.97 7.65 11.39
CA GLN A 142 -5.61 6.26 11.65
C GLN A 142 -4.09 6.03 11.54
N ALA A 143 -3.45 6.65 10.54
CA ALA A 143 -2.00 6.57 10.36
C ALA A 143 -1.25 7.28 11.50
N GLN A 144 -1.74 8.42 11.95
CA GLN A 144 -1.20 9.12 13.13
C GLN A 144 -1.35 8.29 14.40
N GLY A 145 -2.49 7.61 14.58
CA GLY A 145 -2.73 6.74 15.74
C GLY A 145 -1.74 5.58 15.88
N TYR A 146 -1.03 5.20 14.81
CA TYR A 146 0.06 4.23 14.90
C TYR A 146 1.30 4.80 15.62
N TRP A 147 1.56 6.10 15.50
CA TRP A 147 2.77 6.75 16.00
C TRP A 147 2.63 7.35 17.41
N GLY A 148 1.41 7.45 17.95
CA GLY A 148 1.13 8.14 19.21
C GLY A 148 1.20 9.66 19.08
#